data_AF-I1HME5-F1
#
_entry.id   AF-I1HME5-F1
#
_cell.length_a   1.000
_cell.length_b   1.000
_cell.length_c   1.000
_cell.angle_alpha   90.00
_cell.angle_beta   90.00
_cell.angle_gamma   90.00
#
_symmetry.space_group_name_H-M   'P 1'
#
loop_
_entity.id
_entity.type
_entity.pdbx_description
1 polymer ?
#
loop_
_entity_poly.entity_id
_entity_poly.type
_entity_poly.pdbx_seq_one_letter_code
_entity_poly.pdbx_strand_id
1 'polypeptide(L)'
;MEFTKPALMRRLDLPGRDLRMLDPFFAYPTTILARDRAIVCNLEHLRCIIAADEAFILLRDGGFGAEDARIRSCAAELQRRLVQAAGRRASDDSQVDGTPFEFIALRVALQDVCSLFESQTAELQSEGYLALDESKKIINVVSLERARLLKNRLAILTSRAEKVKDEIEMLMDDDGDMAECCLTEKKRKMEASLLEKRIGESSNDSFESLDMNKFGTEELEMLLEAQFASIGSSINKLTMLMEYIKDTEGFINIELNNVQNQLLKLELLLGSAAFVVATFAVVPGVFWMNFEGVKLYKVPHGFEETLVITGVCSLVMLGCFAWYLKRRMIF
;
A
#
# COMPACT_ATOMS: atom_id res chain seq x y z
N MET A 1 -32.46 6.74 -14.21
CA MET A 1 -32.78 8.07 -14.78
C MET A 1 -31.48 8.85 -14.83
N GLU A 2 -31.16 9.46 -15.97
CA GLU A 2 -30.01 10.37 -16.06
C GLU A 2 -30.42 11.74 -15.53
N PHE A 3 -29.71 12.23 -14.51
CA PHE A 3 -29.94 13.56 -13.96
C PHE A 3 -28.81 14.49 -14.35
N THR A 4 -29.16 15.69 -14.84
CA THR A 4 -28.16 16.74 -15.11
C THR A 4 -27.64 17.29 -13.78
N LYS A 5 -26.32 17.51 -13.65
CA LYS A 5 -25.68 18.13 -12.46
C LYS A 5 -26.45 19.32 -11.85
N PRO A 6 -26.93 20.32 -12.62
CA PRO A 6 -27.71 21.45 -12.06
C PRO A 6 -29.10 21.06 -11.52
N ALA A 7 -29.70 19.97 -11.98
CA ALA A 7 -30.96 19.47 -11.43
C ALA A 7 -30.74 18.84 -10.04
N LEU A 8 -29.64 18.10 -9.86
CA LEU A 8 -29.25 17.53 -8.56
C LEU A 8 -28.91 18.62 -7.54
N MET A 9 -28.18 19.67 -7.96
CA MET A 9 -27.86 20.82 -7.11
C MET A 9 -29.11 21.46 -6.50
N ARG A 10 -30.14 21.74 -7.31
CA ARG A 10 -31.38 22.37 -6.82
C ARG A 10 -32.23 21.42 -5.98
N ARG A 11 -32.23 20.12 -6.31
CA ARG A 11 -33.08 19.14 -5.62
C ARG A 11 -32.57 18.80 -4.23
N LEU A 12 -31.24 18.63 -4.09
CA LEU A 12 -30.57 18.20 -2.86
C LEU A 12 -29.91 19.36 -2.10
N ASP A 13 -30.05 20.59 -2.58
CA ASP A 13 -29.45 21.80 -1.99
C ASP A 13 -27.92 21.70 -1.80
N LEU A 14 -27.25 21.11 -2.79
CA LEU A 14 -25.82 20.87 -2.74
C LEU A 14 -25.04 22.02 -3.36
N PRO A 15 -23.98 22.52 -2.69
CA PRO A 15 -23.13 23.55 -3.26
C PRO A 15 -22.34 22.99 -4.45
N GLY A 16 -22.11 23.84 -5.46
CA GLY A 16 -21.41 23.41 -6.69
C GLY A 16 -19.99 22.88 -6.47
N ARG A 17 -19.35 23.26 -5.35
CA ARG A 17 -18.05 22.71 -4.93
C ARG A 17 -18.13 21.20 -4.66
N ASP A 18 -19.23 20.73 -4.10
CA ASP A 18 -19.37 19.33 -3.68
C ASP A 18 -19.58 18.42 -4.88
N LEU A 19 -20.35 18.87 -5.87
CA LEU A 19 -20.47 18.12 -7.13
C LEU A 19 -19.18 18.13 -7.96
N ARG A 20 -18.30 19.12 -7.78
CA ARG A 20 -16.99 19.11 -8.45
C ARG A 20 -16.11 17.98 -7.94
N MET A 21 -16.18 17.66 -6.64
CA MET A 21 -15.43 16.52 -6.08
C MET A 21 -15.84 15.18 -6.70
N LEU A 22 -17.08 15.09 -7.18
CA LEU A 22 -17.61 13.92 -7.88
C LEU A 22 -17.33 13.93 -9.38
N ASP A 23 -16.60 14.92 -9.90
CA ASP A 23 -16.34 15.01 -11.32
C ASP A 23 -15.39 13.88 -11.79
N PRO A 24 -15.81 12.98 -12.69
CA PRO A 24 -14.99 11.85 -13.12
C PRO A 24 -13.70 12.23 -13.84
N PHE A 25 -13.57 13.46 -14.31
CA PHE A 25 -12.38 13.93 -15.03
C PHE A 25 -11.24 14.38 -14.11
N PHE A 26 -11.54 14.62 -12.83
CA PHE A 26 -10.57 15.13 -11.86
C PHE A 26 -10.29 14.10 -10.76
N ALA A 27 -9.02 14.01 -10.35
CA ALA A 27 -8.60 13.19 -9.22
C ALA A 27 -8.73 14.00 -7.93
N TYR A 28 -9.92 14.01 -7.35
CA TYR A 28 -10.15 14.57 -6.02
C TYR A 28 -9.80 13.55 -4.93
N PRO A 29 -9.34 14.00 -3.75
CA PRO A 29 -9.07 13.12 -2.62
C PRO A 29 -10.35 12.41 -2.17
N THR A 30 -10.19 11.26 -1.52
CA THR A 30 -11.28 10.57 -0.83
C THR A 30 -11.94 11.53 0.14
N THR A 31 -13.27 11.62 0.12
CA THR A 31 -14.04 12.47 1.05
C THR A 31 -15.41 11.87 1.35
N ILE A 32 -15.86 12.03 2.59
CA ILE A 32 -17.25 11.83 3.00
C ILE A 32 -17.76 13.15 3.57
N LEU A 33 -18.82 13.70 2.96
CA LEU A 33 -19.38 14.97 3.37
C LEU A 33 -20.83 14.79 3.76
N ALA A 34 -21.10 15.01 5.04
CA ALA A 34 -22.46 15.17 5.54
C ALA A 34 -22.98 16.54 5.11
N ARG A 35 -24.22 16.58 4.62
CA ARG A 35 -24.98 17.81 4.33
C ARG A 35 -26.40 17.60 4.79
N ASP A 36 -27.14 18.71 4.92
CA ASP A 36 -28.52 18.72 5.39
C ASP A 36 -29.47 17.74 4.73
N ARG A 37 -29.30 17.45 3.43
CA ARG A 37 -30.24 16.63 2.64
C ARG A 37 -29.56 15.50 1.88
N ALA A 38 -28.24 15.36 1.97
CA ALA A 38 -27.50 14.35 1.24
C ALA A 38 -26.13 14.08 1.87
N ILE A 39 -25.65 12.85 1.73
CA ILE A 39 -24.27 12.49 2.01
C ILE A 39 -23.56 12.39 0.66
N VAL A 40 -22.47 13.14 0.50
CA VAL A 40 -21.66 13.15 -0.72
C VAL A 40 -20.40 12.33 -0.46
N CYS A 41 -20.23 11.26 -1.23
CA CYS A 41 -19.12 10.33 -1.08
C CYS A 41 -18.26 10.30 -2.35
N ASN A 42 -16.98 10.63 -2.22
CA ASN A 42 -15.94 10.31 -3.19
C ASN A 42 -15.02 9.27 -2.56
N LEU A 43 -15.23 7.99 -2.86
CA LEU A 43 -14.54 6.87 -2.22
C LEU A 43 -13.84 6.02 -3.27
N GLU A 44 -12.53 6.23 -3.47
CA GLU A 44 -11.72 5.48 -4.44
C GLU A 44 -12.35 5.45 -5.86
N HIS A 45 -12.91 4.32 -6.27
CA HIS A 45 -13.57 4.14 -7.57
C HIS A 45 -15.06 4.51 -7.55
N LEU A 46 -15.66 4.66 -6.37
CA LEU A 46 -17.08 4.93 -6.19
C LEU A 46 -17.34 6.41 -5.90
N ARG A 47 -18.17 7.04 -6.74
CA ARG A 47 -18.67 8.39 -6.54
C ARG A 47 -20.17 8.34 -6.40
N CYS A 48 -20.70 8.75 -5.24
CA CYS A 48 -22.14 8.70 -5.02
C CYS A 48 -22.68 9.85 -4.16
N ILE A 49 -23.97 10.11 -4.33
CA ILE A 49 -24.77 11.02 -3.51
C ILE A 49 -25.91 10.21 -2.91
N ILE A 50 -25.99 10.17 -1.60
CA ILE A 50 -26.99 9.40 -0.86
C ILE A 50 -27.98 10.39 -0.25
N ALA A 51 -29.26 10.27 -0.57
CA ALA A 51 -30.35 11.00 0.07
C ALA A 51 -31.16 10.06 0.97
N ALA A 52 -32.21 10.57 1.63
CA ALA A 52 -33.06 9.79 2.54
C ALA A 52 -33.87 8.67 1.85
N ASP A 53 -34.13 8.76 0.55
CA ASP A 53 -35.00 7.85 -0.20
C ASP A 53 -34.43 7.39 -1.55
N GLU A 54 -33.31 7.95 -1.98
CA GLU A 54 -32.68 7.66 -3.26
C GLU A 54 -31.16 7.78 -3.16
N ALA A 55 -30.44 7.02 -3.98
CA ALA A 55 -28.99 7.10 -4.09
C ALA A 55 -28.60 7.24 -5.56
N PHE A 56 -27.68 8.17 -5.84
CA PHE A 56 -27.16 8.45 -7.16
C PHE A 56 -25.71 7.99 -7.21
N ILE A 57 -25.42 7.00 -8.04
CA ILE A 57 -24.05 6.55 -8.32
C ILE A 57 -23.62 7.17 -9.66
N LEU A 58 -22.51 7.90 -9.66
CA LEU A 58 -21.99 8.55 -10.85
C LEU A 58 -21.13 7.54 -11.62
N LEU A 59 -21.60 7.18 -12.81
CA LEU A 59 -20.83 6.43 -13.78
C LEU A 59 -20.04 7.37 -14.68
N ARG A 60 -18.84 6.95 -15.10
CA ARG A 60 -18.07 7.67 -16.10
C ARG A 60 -18.66 7.36 -17.47
N ASP A 61 -19.12 8.38 -18.19
CA ASP A 61 -19.64 8.21 -19.54
C ASP A 61 -18.50 7.79 -20.51
N GLY A 62 -18.69 6.68 -21.23
CA GLY A 62 -17.74 6.16 -22.23
C GLY A 62 -16.70 5.12 -21.76
N GLY A 63 -16.77 4.60 -20.53
CA GLY A 63 -15.77 3.65 -20.00
C GLY A 63 -16.13 2.17 -20.12
N PHE A 64 -15.71 1.47 -21.17
CA PHE A 64 -15.70 -0.02 -21.16
C PHE A 64 -14.54 -0.56 -20.28
N GLY A 65 -14.55 -0.24 -18.98
CA GLY A 65 -13.49 -0.57 -18.03
C GLY A 65 -13.91 -1.55 -16.93
N ALA A 66 -12.92 -2.14 -16.25
CA ALA A 66 -13.14 -3.00 -15.08
C ALA A 66 -13.78 -2.24 -13.90
N GLU A 67 -13.53 -0.94 -13.77
CA GLU A 67 -14.14 -0.07 -12.74
C GLU A 67 -15.66 -0.01 -12.90
N ASP A 68 -16.13 0.20 -14.12
CA ASP A 68 -17.57 0.24 -14.45
C ASP A 68 -18.28 -1.08 -14.13
N ALA A 69 -17.61 -2.22 -14.30
CA ALA A 69 -18.15 -3.51 -13.91
C ALA A 69 -18.31 -3.64 -12.38
N ARG A 70 -17.32 -3.13 -11.62
CA ARG A 70 -17.40 -3.07 -10.14
C ARG A 70 -18.51 -2.13 -9.69
N ILE A 71 -18.60 -0.93 -10.25
CA ILE A 71 -19.65 0.04 -9.90
C ILE A 71 -21.04 -0.55 -10.20
N ARG A 72 -21.22 -1.25 -11.32
CA ARG A 72 -22.48 -1.96 -11.63
C ARG A 72 -22.77 -3.08 -10.63
N SER A 73 -21.75 -3.83 -10.20
CA SER A 73 -21.90 -4.86 -9.17
C SER A 73 -22.33 -4.26 -7.83
N CYS A 74 -21.70 -3.15 -7.42
CA CYS A 74 -22.06 -2.40 -6.22
C CYS A 74 -23.50 -1.88 -6.30
N ALA A 75 -23.90 -1.30 -7.45
CA ALA A 75 -25.27 -0.86 -7.66
C ALA A 75 -26.29 -2.01 -7.58
N ALA A 76 -25.97 -3.18 -8.12
CA ALA A 76 -26.82 -4.37 -8.04
C ALA A 76 -26.95 -4.89 -6.59
N GLU A 77 -25.84 -4.91 -5.83
CA GLU A 77 -25.86 -5.30 -4.42
C GLU A 77 -26.64 -4.29 -3.57
N LEU A 78 -26.50 -2.99 -3.83
CA LEU A 78 -27.30 -1.95 -3.19
C LEU A 78 -28.79 -2.19 -3.43
N GLN A 79 -29.19 -2.37 -4.71
CA GLN A 79 -30.59 -2.67 -5.05
C GLN A 79 -31.10 -3.93 -4.35
N ARG A 80 -30.29 -4.98 -4.29
CA ARG A 80 -30.64 -6.23 -3.60
C ARG A 80 -30.89 -6.00 -2.11
N ARG A 81 -30.00 -5.29 -1.41
CA ARG A 81 -30.15 -5.02 0.03
C ARG A 81 -31.32 -4.11 0.34
N LEU A 82 -31.58 -3.13 -0.53
CA LEU A 82 -32.75 -2.25 -0.42
C LEU A 82 -34.07 -3.03 -0.58
N VAL A 83 -34.16 -3.94 -1.54
CA VAL A 83 -35.34 -4.80 -1.73
C VAL A 83 -35.55 -5.73 -0.53
N GLN A 84 -34.48 -6.28 0.05
CA GLN A 84 -34.56 -7.10 1.25
C GLN A 84 -35.02 -6.30 2.47
N ALA A 85 -34.50 -5.09 2.65
CA ALA A 85 -34.92 -4.19 3.73
C ALA A 85 -36.39 -3.78 3.57
N ALA A 86 -36.84 -3.51 2.34
CA ALA A 86 -38.24 -3.21 2.05
C ALA A 86 -39.17 -4.40 2.31
N GLY A 87 -38.75 -5.63 1.97
CA GLY A 87 -39.53 -6.85 2.25
C GLY A 87 -39.70 -7.15 3.75
N ARG A 88 -38.69 -6.84 4.56
CA ARG A 88 -38.78 -6.97 6.03
C ARG A 88 -39.78 -5.99 6.64
N ARG A 89 -39.81 -4.74 6.16
CA ARG A 89 -40.77 -3.71 6.59
C ARG A 89 -42.24 -4.05 6.28
N ALA A 90 -42.50 -4.91 5.30
CA ALA A 90 -43.85 -5.36 4.96
C ALA A 90 -44.33 -6.56 5.80
N SER A 91 -43.44 -7.19 6.57
CA SER A 91 -43.72 -8.45 7.28
C SER A 91 -43.89 -8.26 8.80
N ASP A 92 -43.29 -7.21 9.38
CA ASP A 92 -43.45 -6.86 10.80
C ASP A 92 -44.52 -5.77 10.98
N ASP A 93 -45.60 -6.12 11.66
CA ASP A 93 -46.69 -5.22 12.11
C ASP A 93 -46.26 -4.39 13.36
N SER A 94 -45.05 -4.65 13.88
CA SER A 94 -44.40 -3.83 14.89
C SER A 94 -43.62 -2.70 14.23
N GLN A 95 -44.01 -1.47 14.53
CA GLN A 95 -43.53 -0.19 13.99
C GLN A 95 -42.08 0.18 14.41
N VAL A 96 -41.19 -0.82 14.49
CA VAL A 96 -39.88 -0.77 15.15
C VAL A 96 -38.78 -1.22 14.17
N ASP A 97 -37.81 -0.33 13.93
CA ASP A 97 -36.41 -0.64 13.60
C ASP A 97 -36.07 -1.32 12.26
N GLY A 98 -36.41 -0.68 11.14
CA GLY A 98 -35.74 -0.97 9.88
C GLY A 98 -34.62 0.03 9.61
N THR A 99 -33.36 -0.41 9.56
CA THR A 99 -32.17 0.42 9.27
C THR A 99 -32.44 1.47 8.18
N PRO A 100 -32.17 2.76 8.40
CA PRO A 100 -32.42 3.84 7.43
C PRO A 100 -31.80 3.58 6.06
N PHE A 101 -32.42 4.15 5.01
CA PHE A 101 -31.98 3.96 3.63
C PHE A 101 -30.53 4.44 3.44
N GLU A 102 -30.22 5.60 4.02
CA GLU A 102 -28.92 6.24 3.95
C GLU A 102 -27.82 5.37 4.56
N PHE A 103 -28.09 4.66 5.66
CA PHE A 103 -27.12 3.78 6.30
C PHE A 103 -26.92 2.49 5.51
N ILE A 104 -27.97 1.95 4.88
CA ILE A 104 -27.83 0.81 3.96
C ILE A 104 -26.95 1.22 2.78
N ALA A 105 -27.22 2.39 2.18
CA ALA A 105 -26.48 2.89 1.04
C ALA A 105 -25.00 3.15 1.38
N LEU A 106 -24.75 3.83 2.50
CA LEU A 106 -23.39 4.12 2.96
C LEU A 106 -22.63 2.85 3.33
N ARG A 107 -23.29 1.89 3.99
CA ARG A 107 -22.72 0.57 4.33
C ARG A 107 -22.26 -0.16 3.08
N VAL A 108 -23.10 -0.22 2.04
CA VAL A 108 -22.74 -0.90 0.78
C VAL A 108 -21.59 -0.19 0.08
N ALA A 109 -21.61 1.14 0.05
CA ALA A 109 -20.54 1.94 -0.56
C ALA A 109 -19.18 1.70 0.11
N LEU A 110 -19.11 1.82 1.45
CA LEU A 110 -17.89 1.57 2.21
C LEU A 110 -17.44 0.10 2.12
N GLN A 111 -18.39 -0.84 2.22
CA GLN A 111 -18.08 -2.26 2.14
C GLN A 111 -17.48 -2.65 0.77
N ASP A 112 -17.97 -2.07 -0.32
CA ASP A 112 -17.40 -2.28 -1.67
C ASP A 112 -15.93 -1.81 -1.73
N VAL A 113 -15.63 -0.63 -1.17
CA VAL A 113 -14.28 -0.06 -1.11
C VAL A 113 -13.36 -0.89 -0.20
N CYS A 114 -13.82 -1.29 0.98
CA CYS A 114 -13.06 -2.19 1.86
C CYS A 114 -12.75 -3.52 1.16
N SER A 115 -13.73 -4.11 0.46
CA SER A 115 -13.53 -5.35 -0.29
C SER A 115 -12.52 -5.21 -1.43
N LEU A 116 -12.46 -4.03 -2.07
CA LEU A 116 -11.44 -3.72 -3.07
C LEU A 116 -10.03 -3.75 -2.45
N PHE A 117 -9.84 -3.05 -1.33
CA PHE A 117 -8.55 -3.05 -0.63
C PHE A 117 -8.16 -4.44 -0.15
N GLU A 118 -9.08 -5.23 0.37
CA GLU A 118 -8.84 -6.62 0.78
C GLU A 118 -8.37 -7.47 -0.41
N SER A 119 -9.05 -7.36 -1.56
CA SER A 119 -8.68 -8.07 -2.78
C SER A 119 -7.31 -7.66 -3.31
N GLN A 120 -7.02 -6.35 -3.37
CA GLN A 120 -5.72 -5.84 -3.84
C GLN A 120 -4.59 -6.21 -2.88
N THR A 121 -4.87 -6.23 -1.58
CA THR A 121 -3.93 -6.67 -0.54
C THR A 121 -3.61 -8.16 -0.70
N ALA A 122 -4.63 -9.01 -0.92
CA ALA A 122 -4.43 -10.44 -1.11
C ALA A 122 -3.62 -10.75 -2.38
N GLU A 123 -3.89 -10.04 -3.48
CA GLU A 123 -3.13 -10.16 -4.74
C GLU A 123 -1.66 -9.79 -4.53
N LEU A 124 -1.38 -8.64 -3.91
CA LEU A 124 -0.01 -8.19 -3.63
C LEU A 124 0.70 -9.09 -2.62
N GLN A 125 0.00 -9.65 -1.64
CA GLN A 125 0.58 -10.63 -0.72
C GLN A 125 1.02 -11.89 -1.47
N SER A 126 0.15 -12.44 -2.32
CA SER A 126 0.48 -13.63 -3.12
C SER A 126 1.67 -13.37 -4.04
N GLU A 127 1.65 -12.23 -4.75
CA GLU A 127 2.73 -11.84 -5.66
C GLU A 127 4.05 -11.59 -4.89
N GLY A 128 3.97 -10.85 -3.78
CA GLY A 128 5.09 -10.49 -2.94
C GLY A 128 5.77 -11.70 -2.31
N TYR A 129 5.02 -12.59 -1.65
CA TYR A 129 5.61 -13.78 -1.04
C TYR A 129 6.27 -14.70 -2.06
N LEU A 130 5.66 -14.90 -3.23
CA LEU A 130 6.22 -15.72 -4.29
C LEU A 130 7.51 -15.11 -4.87
N ALA A 131 7.50 -13.80 -5.16
CA ALA A 131 8.67 -13.10 -5.68
C ALA A 131 9.84 -13.09 -4.67
N LEU A 132 9.55 -12.94 -3.37
CA LEU A 132 10.57 -12.89 -2.33
C LEU A 132 11.18 -14.28 -2.04
N ASP A 133 10.39 -15.36 -2.11
CA ASP A 133 10.91 -16.73 -1.99
C ASP A 133 11.83 -17.08 -3.17
N GLU A 134 11.46 -16.67 -4.39
CA GLU A 134 12.32 -16.81 -5.56
C GLU A 134 13.62 -16.00 -5.40
N SER A 135 13.51 -14.77 -4.89
CA SER A 135 14.64 -13.86 -4.67
C SER A 135 15.64 -14.38 -3.64
N LYS A 136 15.19 -15.13 -2.62
CA LYS A 136 16.07 -15.79 -1.65
C LYS A 136 16.91 -16.91 -2.26
N LYS A 137 16.47 -17.51 -3.39
CA LYS A 137 17.19 -18.60 -4.07
C LYS A 137 18.23 -18.07 -5.06
N ILE A 138 17.97 -16.92 -5.71
CA ILE A 138 18.85 -16.33 -6.72
C ILE A 138 19.11 -14.87 -6.37
N ILE A 139 20.27 -14.60 -5.78
CA ILE A 139 20.67 -13.25 -5.38
C ILE A 139 21.17 -12.50 -6.61
N ASN A 140 20.37 -11.58 -7.15
CA ASN A 140 20.72 -10.77 -8.31
C ASN A 140 20.17 -9.34 -8.22
N VAL A 141 20.63 -8.44 -9.10
CA VAL A 141 20.15 -7.04 -9.15
C VAL A 141 18.67 -6.95 -9.56
N VAL A 142 18.19 -7.93 -10.34
CA VAL A 142 16.80 -8.01 -10.82
C VAL A 142 15.82 -8.27 -9.69
N SER A 143 16.22 -9.03 -8.66
CA SER A 143 15.38 -9.31 -7.49
C SER A 143 15.17 -8.07 -6.62
N LEU A 144 16.19 -7.22 -6.50
CA LEU A 144 16.08 -5.91 -5.86
C LEU A 144 15.17 -4.95 -6.64
N GLU A 145 15.21 -4.98 -7.97
CA GLU A 145 14.29 -4.18 -8.80
C GLU A 145 12.84 -4.63 -8.64
N ARG A 146 12.57 -5.94 -8.61
CA ARG A 146 11.24 -6.49 -8.30
C ARG A 146 10.76 -6.10 -6.91
N ALA A 147 11.63 -6.19 -5.88
CA ALA A 147 11.32 -5.76 -4.52
C ALA A 147 10.98 -4.26 -4.47
N ARG A 148 11.70 -3.42 -5.22
CA ARG A 148 11.42 -1.98 -5.33
C ARG A 148 10.08 -1.70 -6.01
N LEU A 149 9.73 -2.42 -7.08
CA LEU A 149 8.42 -2.27 -7.74
C LEU A 149 7.27 -2.66 -6.81
N LEU A 150 7.40 -3.79 -6.11
CA LEU A 150 6.43 -4.23 -5.10
C LEU A 150 6.28 -3.21 -3.97
N LYS A 151 7.38 -2.70 -3.44
CA LYS A 151 7.39 -1.64 -2.41
C LYS A 151 6.66 -0.39 -2.87
N ASN A 152 6.87 0.06 -4.11
CA ASN A 152 6.17 1.22 -4.64
C ASN A 152 4.66 0.97 -4.74
N ARG A 153 4.24 -0.20 -5.24
CA ARG A 153 2.82 -0.58 -5.33
C ARG A 153 2.17 -0.67 -3.95
N LEU A 154 2.86 -1.28 -2.99
CA LEU A 154 2.39 -1.37 -1.60
C LEU A 154 2.28 0.00 -0.95
N ALA A 155 3.28 0.87 -1.10
CA ALA A 155 3.24 2.21 -0.52
C ALA A 155 2.07 3.04 -1.07
N ILE A 156 1.81 2.96 -2.38
CA ILE A 156 0.66 3.63 -3.01
C ILE A 156 -0.65 3.07 -2.47
N LEU A 157 -0.79 1.75 -2.34
CA LEU A 157 -2.01 1.12 -1.84
C LEU A 157 -2.25 1.43 -0.35
N THR A 158 -1.21 1.38 0.48
CA THR A 158 -1.26 1.75 1.90
C THR A 158 -1.71 3.19 2.07
N SER A 159 -1.09 4.15 1.34
CA SER A 159 -1.48 5.56 1.43
C SER A 159 -2.93 5.81 0.99
N ARG A 160 -3.43 5.07 0.00
CA ARG A 160 -4.84 5.13 -0.43
C ARG A 160 -5.78 4.60 0.66
N ALA A 161 -5.46 3.46 1.26
CA ALA A 161 -6.24 2.87 2.34
C ALA A 161 -6.24 3.77 3.60
N GLU A 162 -5.10 4.38 3.93
CA GLU A 162 -4.98 5.34 5.03
C GLU A 162 -5.93 6.53 4.82
N LYS A 163 -5.99 7.13 3.63
CA LYS A 163 -6.92 8.24 3.37
C LYS A 163 -8.38 7.86 3.61
N VAL A 164 -8.81 6.67 3.20
CA VAL A 164 -10.19 6.21 3.46
C VAL A 164 -10.41 5.97 4.94
N LYS A 165 -9.42 5.41 5.64
CA LYS A 165 -9.47 5.23 7.09
C LYS A 165 -9.57 6.57 7.82
N ASP A 166 -8.75 7.54 7.44
CA ASP A 166 -8.71 8.89 8.04
C ASP A 166 -10.05 9.61 7.84
N GLU A 167 -10.68 9.51 6.67
CA GLU A 167 -12.01 10.09 6.41
C GLU A 167 -13.12 9.42 7.26
N ILE A 168 -13.03 8.11 7.50
CA ILE A 168 -13.94 7.41 8.41
C ILE A 168 -13.71 7.87 9.86
N GLU A 169 -12.46 8.01 10.29
CA GLU A 169 -12.07 8.51 11.61
C GLU A 169 -12.59 9.92 11.85
N MET A 170 -12.36 10.84 10.91
CA MET A 170 -12.83 12.22 10.99
C MET A 170 -14.36 12.30 11.09
N LEU A 171 -15.10 11.45 10.37
CA LEU A 171 -16.55 11.41 10.48
C LEU A 171 -17.02 10.86 11.84
N MET A 172 -16.32 9.88 12.41
CA MET A 172 -16.66 9.34 13.74
C MET A 172 -16.31 10.31 14.88
N ASP A 173 -15.29 11.14 14.70
CA ASP A 173 -14.83 12.10 15.71
C ASP A 173 -15.77 13.32 15.88
N ASP A 174 -16.63 13.62 14.89
CA ASP A 174 -17.56 14.76 14.91
C ASP A 174 -19.03 14.30 14.99
N ASP A 175 -19.59 14.34 16.21
CA ASP A 175 -21.00 14.05 16.48
C ASP A 175 -21.98 14.90 15.63
N GLY A 176 -21.57 16.11 15.23
CA GLY A 176 -22.33 16.99 14.37
C GLY A 176 -22.46 16.42 12.96
N ASP A 177 -21.33 16.04 12.35
CA ASP A 177 -21.32 15.42 11.02
C ASP A 177 -22.02 14.04 11.03
N MET A 178 -21.90 13.27 12.11
CA MET A 178 -22.68 12.04 12.29
C MET A 178 -24.19 12.30 12.35
N ALA A 179 -24.62 13.27 13.13
CA ALA A 179 -26.03 13.66 13.20
C ALA A 179 -26.52 14.24 11.86
N GLU A 180 -25.63 14.88 11.08
CA GLU A 180 -25.97 15.35 9.74
C GLU A 180 -26.28 14.21 8.77
N CYS A 181 -25.69 13.03 8.96
CA CYS A 181 -25.94 11.84 8.17
C CYS A 181 -27.33 11.20 8.43
N CYS A 182 -28.04 11.54 9.51
CA CYS A 182 -29.38 11.02 9.82
C CYS A 182 -30.49 11.67 8.95
N LEU A 183 -30.47 11.39 7.64
CA LEU A 183 -31.31 12.06 6.65
C LEU A 183 -32.81 11.70 6.75
N THR A 184 -33.14 10.46 7.09
CA THR A 184 -34.53 9.98 7.22
C THR A 184 -35.25 10.74 8.33
N GLU A 185 -34.59 10.95 9.45
CA GLU A 185 -35.15 11.69 10.59
C GLU A 185 -35.28 13.18 10.28
N LYS A 186 -34.27 13.78 9.66
CA LYS A 186 -34.33 15.18 9.19
C LYS A 186 -35.50 15.39 8.23
N LYS A 187 -35.74 14.46 7.30
CA LYS A 187 -36.87 14.49 6.37
C LYS A 187 -38.21 14.43 7.12
N ARG A 188 -38.38 13.51 8.08
CA ARG A 188 -39.60 13.42 8.91
C ARG A 188 -39.86 14.69 9.71
N LYS A 189 -38.83 15.25 10.36
CA LYS A 189 -38.93 16.51 11.12
C LYS A 189 -39.36 17.68 10.23
N MET A 190 -38.79 17.77 9.02
CA MET A 190 -39.20 18.78 8.04
C MET A 190 -40.66 18.59 7.60
N GLU A 191 -41.08 17.36 7.28
CA GLU A 191 -42.46 17.07 6.88
C GLU A 191 -43.48 17.35 7.99
N ALA A 192 -43.15 16.99 9.24
CA ALA A 192 -43.97 17.27 10.42
C ALA A 192 -44.13 18.77 10.67
N SER A 193 -43.02 19.54 10.66
CA SER A 193 -43.08 21.00 10.86
C SER A 193 -43.89 21.73 9.76
N LEU A 194 -43.84 21.24 8.51
CA LEU A 194 -44.67 21.77 7.42
C LEU A 194 -46.15 21.47 7.63
N LEU A 195 -46.49 20.33 8.23
CA LEU A 195 -47.85 19.96 8.58
C LEU A 195 -48.37 20.78 9.77
N GLU A 196 -47.57 20.94 10.83
CA GLU A 196 -47.90 21.81 11.97
C GLU A 196 -48.14 23.26 11.53
N LYS A 197 -47.28 23.79 10.65
CA LYS A 197 -47.46 25.13 10.08
C LYS A 197 -48.75 25.29 9.28
N ARG A 198 -49.30 24.21 8.72
CA ARG A 198 -50.59 24.21 8.02
C ARG A 198 -51.79 24.06 8.96
N ILE A 199 -51.63 23.35 10.08
CA ILE A 199 -52.73 23.01 11.00
C ILE A 199 -52.82 24.01 12.16
N GLY A 200 -51.75 24.76 12.46
CA GLY A 200 -51.75 25.82 13.49
C GLY A 200 -51.72 25.29 14.93
N GLU A 201 -51.52 24.00 15.13
CA GLU A 201 -51.38 23.37 16.45
C GLU A 201 -49.90 23.23 16.81
N SER A 202 -49.53 23.78 17.97
CA SER A 202 -48.18 23.70 18.55
C SER A 202 -48.14 22.51 19.51
N SER A 203 -47.73 21.34 19.02
CA SER A 203 -47.45 20.19 19.88
C SER A 203 -46.01 20.25 20.38
N ASN A 204 -45.83 20.04 21.68
CA ASN A 204 -44.52 19.95 22.34
C ASN A 204 -43.92 18.56 22.10
N ASP A 205 -43.30 18.32 20.94
CA ASP A 205 -42.72 17.01 20.57
C ASP A 205 -41.18 16.93 20.75
N SER A 206 -40.61 17.83 21.55
CA SER A 206 -39.15 17.96 21.69
C SER A 206 -38.48 16.79 22.41
N PHE A 207 -39.21 16.02 23.23
CA PHE A 207 -38.63 14.97 24.09
C PHE A 207 -38.32 13.67 23.31
N GLU A 208 -39.17 13.25 22.37
CA GLU A 208 -38.95 12.04 21.56
C GLU A 208 -37.88 12.25 20.47
N SER A 209 -37.70 13.52 20.05
CA SER A 209 -36.81 13.89 18.94
C SER A 209 -35.31 13.78 19.22
N LEU A 210 -34.91 13.78 20.50
CA LEU A 210 -33.53 13.67 20.96
C LEU A 210 -33.09 12.20 21.06
N ASP A 211 -33.97 11.31 21.53
CA ASP A 211 -33.69 9.88 21.66
C ASP A 211 -33.54 9.21 20.28
N MET A 212 -34.36 9.60 19.30
CA MET A 212 -34.25 9.08 17.92
C MET A 212 -32.92 9.47 17.27
N ASN A 213 -32.53 10.75 17.38
CA ASN A 213 -31.29 11.26 16.81
C ASN A 213 -30.07 10.52 17.36
N LYS A 214 -30.11 10.17 18.66
CA LYS A 214 -29.06 9.43 19.34
C LYS A 214 -29.01 7.95 18.90
N PHE A 215 -30.16 7.34 18.68
CA PHE A 215 -30.23 5.97 18.15
C PHE A 215 -29.69 5.89 16.72
N GLY A 216 -30.01 6.86 15.87
CA GLY A 216 -29.47 6.97 14.52
C GLY A 216 -27.94 7.14 14.50
N THR A 217 -27.38 7.97 15.38
CA THR A 217 -25.93 8.16 15.47
C THR A 217 -25.22 6.90 15.96
N GLU A 218 -25.79 6.17 16.92
CA GLU A 218 -25.21 4.91 17.43
C GLU A 218 -25.21 3.81 16.35
N GLU A 219 -26.28 3.71 15.54
CA GLU A 219 -26.31 2.76 14.41
C GLU A 219 -25.24 3.08 13.35
N LEU A 220 -25.04 4.38 13.08
CA LEU A 220 -24.01 4.84 12.16
C LEU A 220 -22.60 4.59 12.71
N GLU A 221 -22.36 4.86 13.99
CA GLU A 221 -21.08 4.61 14.65
C GLU A 221 -20.70 3.12 14.55
N MET A 222 -21.61 2.20 14.92
CA MET A 222 -21.37 0.75 14.78
C MET A 222 -21.04 0.33 13.33
N LEU A 223 -21.67 0.97 12.34
CA LEU A 223 -21.37 0.73 10.92
C LEU A 223 -19.94 1.18 10.60
N LEU A 224 -19.59 2.42 10.98
CA LEU A 224 -18.30 3.03 10.67
C LEU A 224 -17.15 2.29 11.39
N GLU A 225 -17.31 1.90 12.65
CA GLU A 225 -16.35 1.08 13.40
C GLU A 225 -16.03 -0.24 12.69
N ALA A 226 -17.06 -0.92 12.17
CA ALA A 226 -16.87 -2.17 11.45
C ALA A 226 -16.05 -1.97 10.15
N GLN A 227 -16.28 -0.88 9.42
CA GLN A 227 -15.51 -0.56 8.20
C GLN A 227 -14.09 -0.08 8.55
N PHE A 228 -13.94 0.70 9.62
CA PHE A 228 -12.65 1.14 10.15
C PHE A 228 -11.77 -0.05 10.55
N ALA A 229 -12.35 -1.05 11.21
CA ALA A 229 -11.66 -2.29 11.55
C ALA A 229 -11.27 -3.10 10.30
N SER A 230 -12.15 -3.22 9.29
CA SER A 230 -11.84 -3.92 8.04
C SER A 230 -10.70 -3.25 7.26
N ILE A 231 -10.73 -1.93 7.10
CA ILE A 231 -9.66 -1.22 6.40
C ILE A 231 -8.36 -1.22 7.20
N GLY A 232 -8.43 -1.09 8.53
CA GLY A 232 -7.28 -1.22 9.44
C GLY A 232 -6.60 -2.58 9.32
N SER A 233 -7.39 -3.66 9.20
CA SER A 233 -6.87 -5.01 8.94
C SER A 233 -6.11 -5.09 7.61
N SER A 234 -6.63 -4.47 6.55
CA SER A 234 -5.94 -4.39 5.25
C SER A 234 -4.63 -3.60 5.34
N ILE A 235 -4.64 -2.43 5.99
CA ILE A 235 -3.42 -1.63 6.22
C ILE A 235 -2.38 -2.43 6.99
N ASN A 236 -2.77 -3.13 8.06
CA ASN A 236 -1.85 -3.95 8.84
C ASN A 236 -1.21 -5.07 8.00
N LYS A 237 -2.00 -5.75 7.17
CA LYS A 237 -1.50 -6.77 6.22
C LYS A 237 -0.47 -6.19 5.23
N LEU A 238 -0.72 -4.99 4.71
CA LEU A 238 0.21 -4.29 3.82
C LEU A 238 1.50 -3.89 4.54
N THR A 239 1.40 -3.39 5.77
CA THR A 239 2.56 -3.03 6.60
C THR A 239 3.43 -4.23 6.92
N MET A 240 2.84 -5.37 7.28
CA MET A 240 3.59 -6.62 7.52
C MET A 240 4.34 -7.08 6.25
N LEU A 241 3.72 -6.99 5.08
CA LEU A 241 4.39 -7.35 3.83
C LEU A 241 5.51 -6.37 3.47
N MET A 242 5.31 -5.08 3.73
CA MET A 242 6.33 -4.05 3.56
C MET A 242 7.56 -4.30 4.43
N GLU A 243 7.35 -4.71 5.69
CA GLU A 243 8.42 -5.08 6.61
C GLU A 243 9.16 -6.34 6.11
N TYR A 244 8.43 -7.37 5.68
CA TYR A 244 9.03 -8.58 5.11
C TYR A 244 9.88 -8.31 3.85
N ILE A 245 9.46 -7.39 2.99
CA ILE A 245 10.26 -6.94 1.84
C ILE A 245 11.54 -6.24 2.31
N LYS A 246 11.45 -5.33 3.29
CA LYS A 246 12.63 -4.63 3.84
C LYS A 246 13.63 -5.61 4.46
N ASP A 247 13.16 -6.62 5.18
CA ASP A 247 14.01 -7.66 5.76
C ASP A 247 14.71 -8.48 4.67
N THR A 248 13.99 -8.82 3.61
CA THR A 248 14.55 -9.57 2.47
C THR A 248 15.58 -8.74 1.71
N GLU A 249 15.35 -7.44 1.53
CA GLU A 249 16.32 -6.50 0.96
C GLU A 249 17.59 -6.41 1.83
N GLY A 250 17.42 -6.32 3.15
CA GLY A 250 18.53 -6.34 4.10
C GLY A 250 19.35 -7.62 4.00
N PHE A 251 18.69 -8.78 3.94
CA PHE A 251 19.34 -10.07 3.75
C PHE A 251 20.13 -10.14 2.43
N ILE A 252 19.52 -9.74 1.32
CA ILE A 252 20.18 -9.71 0.00
C ILE A 252 21.43 -8.82 0.02
N ASN A 253 21.33 -7.64 0.64
CA ASN A 253 22.46 -6.71 0.74
C ASN A 253 23.62 -7.29 1.56
N ILE A 254 23.33 -8.00 2.66
CA ILE A 254 24.35 -8.67 3.47
C ILE A 254 25.07 -9.76 2.65
N GLU A 255 24.32 -10.59 1.93
CA GLU A 255 24.92 -11.69 1.16
C GLU A 255 25.72 -11.17 -0.05
N LEU A 256 25.23 -10.12 -0.72
CA LEU A 256 25.99 -9.48 -1.80
C LEU A 256 27.33 -8.92 -1.30
N ASN A 257 27.32 -8.27 -0.13
CA ASN A 257 28.54 -7.77 0.51
C ASN A 257 29.49 -8.93 0.89
N ASN A 258 28.95 -10.08 1.32
CA ASN A 258 29.74 -11.27 1.61
C ASN A 258 30.46 -11.80 0.35
N VAL A 259 29.73 -11.93 -0.77
CA VAL A 259 30.31 -12.36 -2.05
C VAL A 259 31.37 -11.39 -2.55
N GLN A 260 31.10 -10.08 -2.50
CA GLN A 260 32.09 -9.06 -2.86
C GLN A 260 33.34 -9.13 -1.98
N ASN A 261 33.17 -9.34 -0.67
CA ASN A 261 34.29 -9.53 0.26
C ASN A 261 35.10 -10.79 -0.09
N GLN A 262 34.44 -11.90 -0.47
CA GLN A 262 35.15 -13.10 -0.92
C GLN A 262 35.95 -12.85 -2.21
N LEU A 263 35.39 -12.10 -3.16
CA LEU A 263 36.07 -11.76 -4.40
C LEU A 263 37.30 -10.89 -4.14
N LEU A 264 37.17 -9.87 -3.28
CA LEU A 264 38.29 -9.02 -2.87
C LEU A 264 39.40 -9.84 -2.18
N LYS A 265 39.03 -10.83 -1.36
CA LYS A 265 39.99 -11.75 -0.73
C LYS A 265 40.74 -12.59 -1.77
N LEU A 266 40.04 -13.10 -2.78
CA LEU A 266 40.64 -13.87 -3.87
C LEU A 266 41.59 -13.01 -4.69
N GLU A 267 41.17 -11.79 -5.05
CA GLU A 267 42.01 -10.83 -5.78
C GLU A 267 43.29 -10.51 -5.01
N LEU A 268 43.20 -10.27 -3.70
CA LEU A 268 44.37 -10.04 -2.84
C LEU A 268 45.32 -11.25 -2.83
N LEU A 269 44.77 -12.47 -2.76
CA LEU A 269 45.55 -13.70 -2.79
C LEU A 269 46.24 -13.86 -4.15
N LEU A 270 45.52 -13.71 -5.26
CA LEU A 270 46.07 -13.84 -6.62
C LEU A 270 47.13 -12.76 -6.90
N GLY A 271 46.87 -11.51 -6.51
CA GLY A 271 47.82 -10.40 -6.65
C GLY A 271 49.11 -10.66 -5.86
N SER A 272 49.00 -11.20 -4.65
CA SER A 272 50.19 -11.58 -3.86
C SER A 272 50.99 -12.73 -4.48
N ALA A 273 50.30 -13.75 -5.02
CA ALA A 273 50.96 -14.85 -5.71
C ALA A 273 51.68 -14.35 -6.97
N ALA A 274 51.03 -13.48 -7.75
CA ALA A 274 51.63 -12.84 -8.92
C ALA A 274 52.86 -11.98 -8.55
N PHE A 275 52.81 -11.26 -7.42
CA PHE A 275 53.96 -10.50 -6.92
C PHE A 275 55.16 -11.41 -6.62
N VAL A 276 54.94 -12.55 -5.95
CA VAL A 276 56.01 -13.53 -5.67
C VAL A 276 56.57 -14.14 -6.96
N VAL A 277 55.71 -14.47 -7.92
CA VAL A 277 56.16 -14.99 -9.23
C VAL A 277 56.96 -13.93 -9.99
N ALA A 278 56.56 -12.66 -9.95
CA ALA A 278 57.27 -11.57 -10.59
C ALA A 278 58.66 -11.35 -9.99
N THR A 279 58.81 -11.35 -8.65
CA THR A 279 60.12 -11.20 -8.00
C THR A 279 61.05 -12.37 -8.32
N PHE A 280 60.53 -13.59 -8.39
CA PHE A 280 61.28 -14.76 -8.85
C PHE A 280 61.73 -14.61 -10.32
N ALA A 281 60.84 -14.14 -11.21
CA ALA A 281 61.13 -14.01 -12.64
C ALA A 281 62.15 -12.92 -13.00
N VAL A 282 62.28 -11.86 -12.18
CA VAL A 282 63.28 -10.80 -12.40
C VAL A 282 64.70 -11.36 -12.42
N VAL A 283 65.01 -12.34 -11.57
CA VAL A 283 66.37 -12.87 -11.42
C VAL A 283 66.82 -13.59 -12.71
N PRO A 284 66.12 -14.64 -13.20
CA PRO A 284 66.42 -15.22 -14.51
C PRO A 284 66.36 -14.19 -15.65
N GLY A 285 65.45 -13.21 -15.58
CA GLY A 285 65.36 -12.14 -16.57
C GLY A 285 66.64 -11.32 -16.71
N VAL A 286 67.28 -10.94 -15.59
CA VAL A 286 68.57 -10.22 -15.60
C VAL A 286 69.69 -11.11 -16.15
N PHE A 287 69.69 -12.41 -15.83
CA PHE A 287 70.66 -13.37 -16.37
C PHE A 287 70.44 -13.69 -17.86
N TRP A 288 69.22 -13.53 -18.36
CA TRP A 288 68.88 -13.66 -19.77
C TRP A 288 69.35 -12.46 -20.60
N MET A 289 69.64 -11.32 -19.95
CA MET A 289 70.20 -10.15 -20.61
C MET A 289 71.70 -10.32 -20.85
N ASN A 290 72.11 -10.19 -22.12
CA ASN A 290 73.50 -10.36 -22.56
C ASN A 290 74.38 -9.17 -22.14
N PHE A 291 74.77 -9.11 -20.86
CA PHE A 291 75.68 -8.10 -20.33
C PHE A 291 77.15 -8.56 -20.44
N GLU A 292 77.89 -7.98 -21.38
CA GLU A 292 79.34 -8.19 -21.53
C GLU A 292 80.11 -7.49 -20.40
N GLY A 293 80.72 -8.26 -19.49
CA GLY A 293 81.68 -7.74 -18.49
C GLY A 293 81.42 -8.11 -17.02
N VAL A 294 80.30 -8.75 -16.70
CA VAL A 294 79.99 -9.12 -15.30
C VAL A 294 80.76 -10.39 -14.90
N LYS A 295 81.62 -10.30 -13.87
CA LYS A 295 82.43 -11.43 -13.34
C LYS A 295 81.60 -12.61 -12.82
N LEU A 296 80.30 -12.40 -12.55
CA LEU A 296 79.36 -13.39 -12.06
C LEU A 296 79.07 -14.52 -13.07
N TYR A 297 79.15 -14.25 -14.38
CA TYR A 297 78.96 -15.26 -15.44
C TYR A 297 80.15 -16.23 -15.62
N LYS A 298 81.30 -15.93 -15.01
CA LYS A 298 82.53 -16.73 -15.14
C LYS A 298 82.73 -17.74 -14.00
N VAL A 299 81.82 -17.76 -13.01
CA VAL A 299 81.85 -18.68 -11.88
C VAL A 299 81.13 -19.98 -12.27
N PRO A 300 81.77 -21.16 -12.18
CA PRO A 300 81.09 -22.44 -12.37
C PRO A 300 79.90 -22.56 -11.41
N HIS A 301 78.73 -23.00 -11.88
CA HIS A 301 77.48 -23.12 -11.10
C HIS A 301 76.85 -21.82 -10.53
N GLY A 302 77.39 -20.62 -10.82
CA GLY A 302 76.88 -19.37 -10.25
C GLY A 302 75.40 -19.04 -10.58
N PHE A 303 74.92 -19.45 -11.76
CA PHE A 303 73.51 -19.32 -12.14
C PHE A 303 72.60 -20.23 -11.31
N GLU A 304 72.99 -21.50 -11.12
CA GLU A 304 72.23 -22.49 -10.36
C GLU A 304 72.12 -22.08 -8.89
N GLU A 305 73.22 -21.61 -8.28
CA GLU A 305 73.23 -21.12 -6.90
C GLU A 305 72.32 -19.89 -6.70
N THR A 306 72.37 -18.93 -7.63
CA THR A 306 71.54 -17.71 -7.55
C THR A 306 70.05 -18.03 -7.74
N LEU A 307 69.73 -18.98 -8.62
CA LEU A 307 68.36 -19.44 -8.83
C LEU A 307 67.79 -20.16 -7.60
N VAL A 308 68.60 -21.00 -6.94
CA VAL A 308 68.19 -21.67 -5.70
C VAL A 308 67.97 -20.67 -4.57
N ILE A 309 68.89 -19.71 -4.37
CA ILE A 309 68.76 -18.69 -3.30
C ILE A 309 67.50 -17.85 -3.49
N THR A 310 67.22 -17.43 -4.73
CA THR A 310 66.07 -16.59 -5.05
C THR A 310 64.75 -17.36 -5.00
N GLY A 311 64.77 -18.65 -5.36
CA GLY A 311 63.65 -19.57 -5.12
C GLY A 311 63.32 -19.74 -3.63
N VAL A 312 64.35 -19.98 -2.79
CA VAL A 312 64.18 -20.09 -1.33
C VAL A 312 63.66 -18.77 -0.74
N CYS A 313 64.23 -17.64 -1.14
CA CYS A 313 63.78 -16.32 -0.68
C CYS A 313 62.31 -16.06 -1.06
N SER A 314 61.92 -16.41 -2.29
CA SER A 314 60.54 -16.26 -2.77
C SER A 314 59.56 -17.14 -2.01
N LEU A 315 59.93 -18.38 -1.68
CA LEU A 315 59.12 -19.28 -0.85
C LEU A 315 58.96 -18.77 0.59
N VAL A 316 60.03 -18.24 1.18
CA VAL A 316 59.97 -17.61 2.52
C VAL A 316 59.03 -16.40 2.50
N MET A 317 59.11 -15.55 1.47
CA MET A 317 58.22 -14.40 1.31
C MET A 317 56.75 -14.83 1.20
N LEU A 318 56.45 -15.88 0.42
CA LEU A 318 55.10 -16.44 0.30
C LEU A 318 54.63 -17.01 1.65
N GLY A 319 55.48 -17.75 2.35
CA GLY A 319 55.19 -18.31 3.68
C GLY A 319 54.89 -17.23 4.73
N CYS A 320 55.70 -16.18 4.79
CA CYS A 320 55.48 -15.03 5.67
C CYS A 320 54.17 -14.31 5.34
N PHE A 321 53.86 -14.12 4.06
CA PHE A 321 52.64 -13.47 3.62
C PHE A 321 51.38 -14.31 3.93
N ALA A 322 51.42 -15.61 3.67
CA ALA A 322 50.34 -16.54 4.00
C ALA A 322 50.10 -16.60 5.52
N TRP A 323 51.17 -16.60 6.30
CA TRP A 323 51.07 -16.54 7.76
C TRP A 323 50.49 -15.21 8.25
N TYR A 324 50.88 -14.09 7.64
CA TYR A 324 50.31 -12.78 7.93
C TYR A 324 48.80 -12.72 7.64
N LEU A 325 48.36 -13.23 6.49
CA LEU A 325 46.94 -13.32 6.14
C LEU A 325 46.15 -14.21 7.11
N LYS A 326 46.73 -15.35 7.51
CA LYS A 326 46.11 -16.28 8.48
C LYS A 326 45.97 -15.63 9.87
N ARG A 327 46.95 -14.86 10.30
CA ARG A 327 46.95 -14.22 11.63
C ARG A 327 45.99 -13.05 11.73
N ARG A 328 45.70 -12.35 10.63
CA ARG A 328 44.84 -11.15 10.63
C ARG A 328 43.33 -11.45 10.50
N MET A 329 42.90 -12.71 10.61
CA MET A 329 41.49 -13.13 10.44
C MET A 329 40.84 -12.55 9.17
N ILE A 330 41.53 -12.71 8.04
CA ILE A 330 40.90 -12.54 6.71
C ILE A 330 40.41 -13.91 6.18
N PHE A 331 40.78 -15.00 6.86
CA PHE A 331 40.21 -16.34 6.72
C PHE A 331 39.21 -16.61 7.84
#